data_AF-A0A9E4CVC4-F1
#
_entry.id   AF-A0A9E4CVC4-F1
#
_cell.length_a   1.000
_cell.length_b   1.000
_cell.length_c   1.000
_cell.angle_alpha   90.00
_cell.angle_beta   90.00
_cell.angle_gamma   90.00
#
_symmetry.space_group_name_H-M   'P 1'
#
loop_
_entity.id
_entity.type
_entity.pdbx_description
1 polymer ?
#
loop_
_entity_poly.entity_id
_entity_poly.type
_entity_poly.pdbx_seq_one_letter_code
_entity_poly.pdbx_strand_id
1 'polypeptide(L)'
;MRLLPYGPRAVLAEFDRLEQVVAAAAAWRAAGWPAVEDIVPAARTVLVVHDGSLDTGLLTAPQEGAAVAPGPLVTLDVTYDGE
;
A
#
# COMPACT_ATOMS: atom_id res chain seq x y z
N MET A 1 8.04 7.48 6.79
CA MET A 1 8.08 6.26 5.97
C MET A 1 9.48 5.69 5.99
N ARG A 2 9.61 4.38 6.21
CA ARG A 2 10.90 3.66 6.20
C ARG A 2 10.81 2.49 5.23
N LEU A 3 11.84 2.29 4.40
CA LEU A 3 11.94 1.14 3.51
C LEU A 3 12.83 0.08 4.15
N LEU A 4 12.35 -1.16 4.17
CA LEU A 4 13.05 -2.34 4.66
C LEU A 4 13.20 -3.35 3.53
N PRO A 5 14.36 -4.00 3.38
CA PRO A 5 14.50 -5.11 2.44
C PRO A 5 13.58 -6.26 2.87
N TYR A 6 12.87 -6.85 1.91
CA TYR A 6 12.00 -8.01 2.14
C TYR A 6 12.35 -9.11 1.13
N GLY A 7 13.44 -9.82 1.40
CA GLY A 7 14.02 -10.76 0.43
C GLY A 7 14.58 -10.05 -0.82
N PRO A 8 14.89 -10.81 -1.88
CA PRO A 8 15.54 -10.26 -3.08
C PRO A 8 14.57 -9.55 -4.05
N ARG A 9 13.26 -9.73 -3.88
CA ARG A 9 12.22 -9.34 -4.84
C ARG A 9 11.06 -8.58 -4.21
N ALA A 10 11.28 -8.01 -3.02
CA ALA A 10 10.31 -7.11 -2.43
C ALA A 10 10.96 -6.12 -1.45
N VAL A 11 10.24 -5.03 -1.23
CA VAL A 11 10.53 -4.04 -0.20
C VAL A 11 9.28 -3.82 0.63
N LEU A 12 9.47 -3.74 1.96
CA LEU A 12 8.43 -3.40 2.90
C LEU A 12 8.57 -1.93 3.28
N ALA A 13 7.56 -1.13 2.96
CA ALA A 13 7.46 0.26 3.39
C ALA A 13 6.62 0.37 4.67
N GLU A 14 7.17 0.97 5.72
CA GLU A 14 6.49 1.22 7.00
C GLU A 14 5.99 2.66 7.10
N PHE A 15 4.80 2.83 7.67
CA PHE A 15 4.09 4.10 7.84
C PHE A 15 3.54 4.22 9.27
N ASP A 16 3.30 5.45 9.73
CA ASP A 16 2.82 5.72 11.08
C ASP A 16 1.29 5.58 11.19
N ARG A 17 0.58 5.84 10.07
CA ARG A 17 -0.89 5.92 10.03
C ARG A 17 -1.48 5.19 8.82
N LEU A 18 -2.72 4.71 8.97
CA LEU A 18 -3.41 3.94 7.93
C LEU A 18 -3.67 4.79 6.68
N GLU A 19 -3.97 6.08 6.82
CA GLU A 19 -4.25 6.96 5.69
C GLU A 19 -3.03 7.10 4.78
N GLN A 20 -1.82 7.07 5.35
CA GLN A 20 -0.57 7.11 4.60
C GLN A 20 -0.38 5.82 3.79
N VAL A 21 -0.71 4.66 4.36
CA VAL A 21 -0.68 3.37 3.66
C VAL A 21 -1.63 3.39 2.46
N VAL A 22 -2.87 3.81 2.66
CA VAL A 22 -3.90 3.84 1.62
C VAL A 22 -3.52 4.81 0.50
N ALA A 23 -3.03 6.01 0.84
CA ALA A 23 -2.58 7.00 -0.13
C ALA A 23 -1.33 6.53 -0.91
N ALA A 24 -0.35 5.91 -0.24
CA ALA A 24 0.85 5.40 -0.88
C ALA A 24 0.52 4.28 -1.86
N ALA A 25 -0.28 3.29 -1.42
CA ALA A 25 -0.68 2.17 -2.26
C ALA A 25 -1.47 2.63 -3.49
N ALA A 26 -2.38 3.61 -3.34
CA ALA A 26 -3.12 4.18 -4.46
C ALA A 26 -2.18 4.90 -5.45
N ALA A 27 -1.28 5.76 -4.95
CA ALA A 27 -0.35 6.51 -5.79
C ALA A 27 0.63 5.58 -6.54
N TRP A 28 1.18 4.58 -5.87
CA TRP A 28 2.13 3.64 -6.48
C TRP A 28 1.46 2.72 -7.50
N ARG A 29 0.21 2.29 -7.26
CA ARG A 29 -0.58 1.56 -8.27
C ARG A 29 -0.85 2.43 -9.50
N ALA A 30 -1.18 3.71 -9.31
CA ALA A 30 -1.38 4.65 -10.40
C ALA A 30 -0.10 4.96 -11.18
N ALA A 31 1.07 4.88 -10.54
CA ALA A 31 2.36 5.06 -11.19
C ALA A 31 2.67 3.94 -12.20
N GLY A 32 2.14 2.73 -12.00
CA GLY A 32 2.16 1.65 -13.00
C GLY A 32 3.57 1.22 -13.43
N TRP A 33 4.54 1.21 -12.51
CA TRP A 33 5.91 0.87 -12.84
C TRP A 33 6.02 -0.57 -13.38
N PRO A 34 6.63 -0.80 -14.57
CA PRO A 34 6.70 -2.12 -15.19
C PRO A 34 7.38 -3.21 -14.33
N ALA A 35 8.32 -2.82 -13.48
CA ALA A 35 9.07 -3.73 -12.60
C ALA A 35 8.25 -4.20 -11.38
N VAL A 36 7.12 -3.55 -11.07
CA VAL A 36 6.29 -3.89 -9.92
C VAL A 36 5.26 -4.93 -10.33
N GLU A 37 5.28 -6.06 -9.63
CA GLU A 37 4.37 -7.19 -9.85
C GLU A 37 3.13 -7.06 -8.97
N ASP A 38 3.28 -6.57 -7.73
CA ASP A 38 2.14 -6.35 -6.82
C ASP A 38 2.43 -5.28 -5.76
N ILE A 39 1.36 -4.66 -5.27
CA ILE A 39 1.36 -3.67 -4.19
C ILE A 39 0.33 -4.11 -3.15
N VAL A 40 0.79 -4.52 -1.97
CA VAL A 40 -0.02 -5.13 -0.92
C VAL A 40 -0.07 -4.21 0.32
N PRO A 41 -1.13 -3.41 0.49
CA PRO A 41 -1.33 -2.59 1.68
C PRO A 41 -1.80 -3.45 2.87
N ALA A 42 -1.36 -3.06 4.07
CA ALA A 42 -1.76 -3.65 5.36
C ALA A 42 -2.15 -2.54 6.36
N ALA A 43 -2.08 -2.81 7.68
CA ALA A 43 -2.49 -1.84 8.69
C ALA A 43 -1.54 -0.63 8.80
N ARG A 44 -0.23 -0.86 8.65
CA ARG A 44 0.85 0.14 8.81
C ARG A 44 1.97 -0.02 7.80
N THR A 45 1.78 -0.89 6.82
CA THR A 45 2.81 -1.21 5.84
C THR A 45 2.24 -1.34 4.44
N VAL A 46 3.10 -1.19 3.45
CA VAL A 46 2.86 -1.62 2.07
C VAL A 46 4.02 -2.51 1.66
N LEU A 47 3.74 -3.75 1.25
CA LEU A 47 4.72 -4.61 0.60
C LEU A 47 4.66 -4.35 -0.91
N VAL A 48 5.81 -4.08 -1.51
CA VAL A 48 5.95 -3.92 -2.96
C VAL A 48 6.75 -5.11 -3.48
N VAL A 49 6.11 -5.95 -4.29
CA VAL A 49 6.73 -7.10 -4.95
C VAL A 49 7.19 -6.68 -6.34
N HIS A 50 8.41 -7.07 -6.73
CA HIS A 50 9.02 -6.66 -7.98
C HIS A 50 9.86 -7.75 -8.62
N ASP A 51 10.16 -7.60 -9.90
CA ASP A 51 10.95 -8.55 -10.68
C ASP A 51 12.45 -8.61 -10.28
N GLY A 52 12.92 -7.59 -9.57
CA GLY A 52 14.32 -7.43 -9.12
C GLY A 52 15.01 -6.18 -9.68
N SER A 53 14.36 -5.48 -10.63
CA SER A 53 14.90 -4.30 -11.30
C SER A 53 14.36 -2.96 -10.78
N LEU A 54 13.42 -3.00 -9.82
CA LEU A 54 12.82 -1.79 -9.26
C LEU A 54 13.85 -0.92 -8.54
N ASP A 55 13.97 0.34 -8.94
CA ASP A 55 14.61 1.36 -8.12
C ASP A 55 13.69 1.74 -6.95
N THR A 56 14.03 1.25 -5.77
CA THR A 56 13.29 1.49 -4.53
C THR A 56 13.25 2.97 -4.13
N GLY A 57 14.13 3.82 -4.66
CA GLY A 57 14.09 5.27 -4.46
C GLY A 57 12.84 5.94 -5.07
N LEU A 58 12.15 5.26 -5.97
CA LEU A 58 10.87 5.70 -6.54
C LEU A 58 9.70 5.60 -5.53
N LEU A 59 9.84 4.74 -4.51
CA LEU A 59 8.83 4.56 -3.46
C LEU A 59 8.88 5.74 -2.49
N THR A 60 8.25 6.84 -2.88
CA THR A 60 8.16 8.08 -2.08
C THR A 60 6.88 8.11 -1.25
N ALA A 61 6.94 8.79 -0.09
CA ALA A 61 5.75 8.97 0.74
C ALA A 61 4.75 9.90 0.02
N PRO A 62 3.45 9.59 0.07
CA PRO A 62 2.43 10.44 -0.54
C PRO A 62 2.37 11.81 0.17
N GLN A 63 2.03 12.86 -0.58
CA GLN A 63 1.77 14.18 0.02
C GLN A 63 0.56 14.10 0.96
N GLU A 64 0.69 14.75 2.12
CA GLU A 64 -0.41 14.82 3.09
C GLU A 64 -1.62 15.54 2.47
N GLY A 65 -2.81 14.95 2.63
CA GLY A 65 -4.06 15.49 2.10
C GLY A 65 -4.50 14.93 0.74
N ALA A 66 -3.76 13.99 0.14
CA ALA A 66 -4.24 13.24 -1.02
C ALA A 66 -5.43 12.35 -0.61
N ALA A 67 -6.64 12.87 -0.83
CA ALA A 67 -7.87 12.16 -0.54
C ALA A 67 -8.04 10.98 -1.53
N VAL A 68 -8.09 9.76 -1.02
CA VAL A 68 -8.52 8.60 -1.80
C VAL A 68 -10.04 8.60 -1.82
N ALA A 69 -10.63 8.58 -3.01
CA ALA A 69 -12.07 8.51 -3.16
C ALA A 69 -12.60 7.23 -2.50
N PRO A 70 -13.65 7.31 -1.68
CA PRO A 70 -14.23 6.13 -1.07
C PRO A 70 -14.79 5.20 -2.15
N GLY A 71 -14.66 3.90 -1.91
CA GLY A 71 -15.30 2.88 -2.73
C GLY A 71 -16.83 2.88 -2.56
N PRO A 72 -17.55 2.06 -3.35
CA PRO A 72 -18.99 1.91 -3.20
C PRO A 72 -19.33 1.43 -1.79
N LEU A 73 -20.35 2.03 -1.19
CA LEU A 73 -20.88 1.60 0.09
C LEU A 73 -21.64 0.28 -0.10
N VAL A 74 -21.32 -0.72 0.71
CA VAL A 74 -21.99 -2.02 0.72
C VAL A 74 -22.55 -2.28 2.10
N THR A 75 -23.83 -2.65 2.18
CA THR A 75 -24.47 -3.07 3.43
C THR A 75 -24.25 -4.57 3.64
N LEU A 76 -23.81 -4.95 4.83
CA LEU A 76 -23.67 -6.34 5.24
C LEU A 76 -24.64 -6.60 6.40
N ASP A 77 -25.55 -7.55 6.21
CA ASP A 77 -26.43 -8.00 7.29
C ASP A 77 -25.63 -8.88 8.26
N VAL A 78 -25.54 -8.46 9.51
CA VAL A 78 -24.74 -9.13 10.55
C VAL A 78 -25.65 -9.51 11.72
N THR A 79 -25.64 -10.80 12.06
CA THR A 79 -26.15 -11.26 13.37
C THR A 79 -25.00 -11.17 14.36
N TYR A 80 -25.15 -10.38 15.42
CA TYR A 80 -24.14 -10.19 16.45
C TYR A 80 -24.33 -11.20 17.59
N ASP A 81 -24.15 -12.49 17.28
CA ASP A 81 -24.24 -13.56 18.29
C ASP A 81 -22.96 -13.67 19.12
N GLY A 82 -21.78 -13.49 18.51
CA GLY A 82 -20.51 -13.39 19.23
C GLY A 82 -20.11 -14.64 20.04
N GLU A 83 -20.82 -15.75 19.87
CA GLU A 83 -20.56 -17.07 20.45
C GLU A 83 -19.78 -17.98 19.50
#